data_AF-A0A4Y5Z331-F1
#
_entry.id   AF-A0A4Y5Z331-F1
#
_cell.length_a   1.000
_cell.length_b   1.000
_cell.length_c   1.000
_cell.angle_alpha   90.00
_cell.angle_beta   90.00
_cell.angle_gamma   90.00
#
_symmetry.space_group_name_H-M   'P 1'
#
loop_
_entity.id
_entity.type
_entity.pdbx_description
1 polymer ?
#
loop_
_entity_poly.entity_id
_entity_poly.type
_entity_poly.pdbx_seq_one_letter_code
_entity_poly.pdbx_strand_id
1 'polypeptide(L)'
;MSKPRKARTRTSDFLEVLACTNTAVRRAARRLGNLYDDAFGTLGLKATQVALLAEIERMSISGNGTPPTLQDLAQKLAIQISALTHALRPLVRDDLVALQPDEQDGRTKRAALTPHGMAQVDEARALWDTVNRRVEGVLGRDAAAALRAIADEVASDEFLDAYNKSLESASAS
;
A
#
# COMPACT_ATOMS: atom_id res chain seq x y z
N MET A 1 -54.52 -15.13 -11.71
CA MET A 1 -53.23 -15.78 -12.07
C MET A 1 -52.08 -14.90 -11.60
N SER A 2 -51.47 -15.22 -10.46
CA SER A 2 -50.28 -14.52 -9.94
C SER A 2 -49.12 -15.50 -9.97
N LYS A 3 -48.07 -15.21 -10.73
CA LYS A 3 -46.86 -16.05 -10.82
C LYS A 3 -46.10 -15.99 -9.49
N PRO A 4 -45.54 -17.10 -8.98
CA PRO A 4 -44.69 -17.04 -7.80
C PRO A 4 -43.38 -16.32 -8.14
N ARG A 5 -42.96 -15.39 -7.30
CA ARG A 5 -41.64 -14.74 -7.36
C ARG A 5 -40.57 -15.83 -7.18
N LYS A 6 -39.63 -15.91 -8.13
CA LYS A 6 -38.44 -16.77 -8.04
C LYS A 6 -37.72 -16.48 -6.73
N ALA A 7 -37.51 -17.52 -5.92
CA ALA A 7 -36.64 -17.46 -4.76
C ALA A 7 -35.27 -16.95 -5.21
N ARG A 8 -34.87 -15.80 -4.67
CA ARG A 8 -33.52 -15.26 -4.85
C ARG A 8 -32.59 -16.23 -4.16
N THR A 9 -31.86 -17.01 -4.96
CA THR A 9 -30.83 -17.94 -4.51
C THR A 9 -29.97 -17.26 -3.45
N ARG A 10 -29.93 -17.85 -2.25
CA ARG A 10 -28.92 -17.54 -1.23
C ARG A 10 -27.58 -17.88 -1.87
N THR A 11 -26.92 -16.90 -2.46
CA THR A 11 -25.55 -17.05 -2.95
C THR A 11 -24.66 -17.21 -1.73
N SER A 12 -24.48 -18.47 -1.33
CA SER A 12 -23.34 -19.03 -0.59
C SER A 12 -22.57 -18.02 0.25
N ASP A 13 -22.97 -17.87 1.52
CA ASP A 13 -22.16 -17.17 2.51
C ASP A 13 -21.04 -18.08 3.06
N PHE A 14 -20.24 -18.61 2.14
CA PHE A 14 -19.08 -19.44 2.49
C PHE A 14 -18.01 -18.62 3.24
N LEU A 15 -18.05 -17.29 3.10
CA LEU A 15 -17.12 -16.35 3.72
C LEU A 15 -17.55 -15.90 5.14
N GLU A 16 -18.83 -16.00 5.54
CA GLU A 16 -19.24 -15.94 6.95
C GLU A 16 -18.89 -17.24 7.67
N VAL A 17 -18.91 -18.38 6.97
CA VAL A 17 -18.61 -19.70 7.55
C VAL A 17 -17.11 -19.92 7.77
N LEU A 18 -16.25 -19.30 6.95
CA LEU A 18 -14.80 -19.38 7.09
C LEU A 18 -14.20 -18.01 7.44
N ALA A 19 -13.59 -17.89 8.63
CA ALA A 19 -12.82 -16.72 9.02
C ALA A 19 -11.65 -16.47 8.05
N CYS A 20 -11.89 -15.66 7.01
CA CYS A 20 -10.92 -15.39 5.95
C CYS A 20 -10.10 -14.13 6.24
N THR A 21 -8.84 -14.31 6.62
CA THR A 21 -7.89 -13.21 6.90
C THR A 21 -7.80 -12.22 5.74
N ASN A 22 -7.67 -12.70 4.49
CA ASN A 22 -7.58 -11.83 3.30
C ASN A 22 -8.84 -10.95 3.12
N THR A 23 -10.04 -11.48 3.35
CA THR A 23 -11.28 -10.71 3.22
C THR A 23 -11.40 -9.66 4.33
N ALA A 24 -11.03 -10.01 5.56
CA ALA A 24 -11.02 -9.09 6.69
C ALA A 24 -10.02 -7.94 6.46
N VAL A 25 -8.78 -8.26 6.08
CA VAL A 25 -7.73 -7.28 5.79
C VAL A 25 -8.14 -6.36 4.64
N ARG A 26 -8.66 -6.87 3.52
CA ARG A 26 -9.12 -6.04 2.40
C ARG A 26 -10.27 -5.11 2.76
N ARG A 27 -11.16 -5.51 3.67
CA ARG A 27 -12.25 -4.65 4.15
C ARG A 27 -11.70 -3.54 5.06
N ALA A 28 -10.83 -3.90 6.01
CA ALA A 28 -10.17 -2.95 6.89
C ALA A 28 -9.32 -1.94 6.11
N ALA A 29 -8.47 -2.41 5.19
CA ALA A 29 -7.60 -1.59 4.35
C ALA A 29 -8.38 -0.57 3.52
N ARG A 30 -9.52 -0.95 2.92
CA ARG A 30 -10.39 -0.01 2.20
C ARG A 30 -10.99 1.05 3.11
N ARG A 31 -11.46 0.65 4.31
CA ARG A 31 -12.04 1.59 5.29
C ARG A 31 -10.99 2.58 5.78
N LEU A 32 -9.80 2.10 6.13
CA LEU A 32 -8.68 2.96 6.52
C LEU A 32 -8.25 3.84 5.36
N GLY A 33 -8.04 3.28 4.17
CA GLY A 33 -7.69 4.04 2.97
C GLY A 33 -8.61 5.22 2.70
N ASN A 34 -9.93 5.02 2.81
CA ASN A 34 -10.90 6.11 2.65
C ASN A 34 -10.74 7.23 3.69
N LEU A 35 -10.44 6.89 4.96
CA LEU A 35 -10.22 7.90 6.01
C LEU A 35 -8.97 8.75 5.74
N TYR A 36 -7.91 8.14 5.19
CA TYR A 36 -6.69 8.84 4.82
C TYR A 36 -6.87 9.64 3.52
N ASP A 37 -7.58 9.09 2.54
CA ASP A 37 -7.99 9.81 1.33
C ASP A 37 -8.77 11.09 1.68
N ASP A 38 -9.71 11.02 2.61
CA ASP A 38 -10.47 12.19 3.06
C ASP A 38 -9.56 13.26 3.70
N ALA A 39 -8.54 12.83 4.45
CA ALA A 39 -7.58 13.74 5.06
C ALA A 39 -6.67 14.42 4.01
N PHE A 40 -6.15 13.64 3.06
CA PHE A 40 -5.27 14.12 2.00
C PHE A 40 -6.00 14.80 0.84
N GLY A 41 -7.34 14.78 0.82
CA GLY A 41 -8.14 15.46 -0.20
C GLY A 41 -7.82 16.95 -0.33
N THR A 42 -7.37 17.60 0.74
CA THR A 42 -6.91 19.01 0.74
C THR A 42 -5.63 19.22 -0.08
N LEU A 43 -4.80 18.19 -0.22
CA LEU A 43 -3.60 18.15 -1.06
C LEU A 43 -3.90 17.72 -2.49
N GLY A 44 -5.14 17.31 -2.78
CA GLY A 44 -5.48 16.68 -4.07
C GLY A 44 -4.87 15.29 -4.24
N LEU A 45 -4.41 14.65 -3.15
CA LEU A 45 -3.71 13.37 -3.18
C LEU A 45 -4.51 12.24 -2.55
N LYS A 46 -4.26 11.02 -3.04
CA LYS A 46 -4.73 9.76 -2.46
C LYS A 46 -3.75 9.23 -1.42
N ALA A 47 -4.26 8.47 -0.45
CA ALA A 47 -3.43 7.81 0.56
C ALA A 47 -2.34 6.92 -0.06
N THR A 48 -2.67 6.23 -1.16
CA THR A 48 -1.70 5.41 -1.91
C THR A 48 -0.63 6.25 -2.60
N GLN A 49 -0.97 7.44 -3.08
CA GLN A 49 -0.02 8.39 -3.67
C GLN A 49 0.91 8.96 -2.61
N VAL A 50 0.38 9.41 -1.48
CA VAL A 50 1.18 9.88 -0.34
C VAL A 50 2.12 8.79 0.17
N ALA A 51 1.62 7.55 0.32
CA ALA A 51 2.45 6.42 0.73
C ALA A 51 3.60 6.15 -0.25
N LEU A 52 3.34 6.25 -1.56
CA LEU A 52 4.37 6.07 -2.59
C LEU A 52 5.44 7.19 -2.54
N LEU A 53 5.03 8.45 -2.37
CA LEU A 53 5.96 9.57 -2.23
C LEU A 53 6.84 9.40 -0.97
N ALA A 54 6.22 9.03 0.15
CA ALA A 54 6.93 8.78 1.40
C ALA A 54 7.90 7.59 1.31
N GLU A 55 7.55 6.54 0.55
CA GLU A 55 8.47 5.42 0.34
C GLU A 55 9.67 5.82 -0.52
N ILE A 56 9.46 6.60 -1.59
CA ILE A 56 10.55 7.14 -2.41
C ILE A 56 11.50 7.98 -1.55
N GLU A 57 10.96 8.87 -0.70
CA GLU A 57 11.76 9.68 0.22
C GLU A 57 12.58 8.80 1.18
N ARG A 58 11.93 7.84 1.84
CA ARG A 58 12.56 6.92 2.80
C ARG A 58 13.72 6.16 2.18
N MET A 59 13.50 5.56 1.00
CA MET A 59 14.53 4.80 0.30
C MET A 59 15.66 5.70 -0.18
N SER A 60 15.36 6.93 -0.61
CA SER A 60 16.39 7.91 -0.99
C SER A 60 17.29 8.27 0.19
N ILE A 61 16.70 8.50 1.37
CA ILE A 61 17.45 8.79 2.61
C ILE A 61 18.33 7.59 3.00
N SER A 62 17.78 6.37 3.00
CA SER A 62 18.55 5.16 3.30
C SER A 62 19.62 4.84 2.26
N GLY A 63 19.45 5.31 1.02
CA GLY A 63 20.40 5.20 -0.09
C GLY A 63 21.43 6.35 -0.17
N ASN A 64 21.67 7.09 0.92
CA ASN A 64 22.58 8.24 0.96
C ASN A 64 22.25 9.34 -0.08
N GLY A 65 20.97 9.59 -0.31
CA GLY A 65 20.47 10.55 -1.29
C GLY A 65 20.26 9.97 -2.69
N THR A 66 20.59 8.69 -2.92
CA THR A 66 20.36 8.01 -4.20
C THR A 66 18.90 7.56 -4.30
N PRO A 67 18.10 8.05 -5.26
CA PRO A 67 16.69 7.65 -5.37
C PRO A 67 16.54 6.18 -5.76
N PRO A 68 15.49 5.47 -5.31
CA PRO A 68 15.33 4.04 -5.58
C PRO A 68 15.12 3.76 -7.08
N THR A 69 15.60 2.60 -7.56
CA THR A 69 15.19 2.13 -8.88
C THR A 69 13.71 1.74 -8.86
N LEU A 70 13.06 1.75 -10.03
CA LEU A 70 11.67 1.27 -10.11
C LEU A 70 11.54 -0.20 -9.71
N GLN A 71 12.58 -1.01 -9.93
CA GLN A 71 12.59 -2.42 -9.54
C GLN A 71 12.62 -2.57 -8.01
N ASP A 72 13.51 -1.85 -7.34
CA ASP A 72 13.61 -1.86 -5.87
C ASP A 72 12.31 -1.39 -5.24
N LEU A 73 11.71 -0.33 -5.79
CA LEU A 73 10.44 0.21 -5.30
C LEU A 73 9.28 -0.77 -5.51
N ALA A 74 9.24 -1.47 -6.64
CA ALA A 74 8.21 -2.48 -6.91
C ALA A 74 8.34 -3.68 -5.96
N GLN A 75 9.57 -4.15 -5.73
CA GLN A 75 9.86 -5.21 -4.76
C GLN A 75 9.45 -4.78 -3.35
N LYS A 76 9.87 -3.58 -2.92
CA LYS A 76 9.56 -3.04 -1.59
C LYS A 76 8.06 -2.91 -1.31
N LEU A 77 7.28 -2.60 -2.35
CA LEU A 77 5.82 -2.48 -2.28
C LEU A 77 5.08 -3.80 -2.54
N ALA A 78 5.81 -4.90 -2.78
CA ALA A 78 5.25 -6.20 -3.17
C ALA A 78 4.27 -6.13 -4.36
N ILE A 79 4.58 -5.30 -5.37
CA ILE A 79 3.78 -5.13 -6.58
C ILE A 79 4.59 -5.37 -7.85
N GLN A 80 3.88 -5.61 -8.95
CA GLN A 80 4.49 -5.71 -10.27
C GLN A 80 4.94 -4.34 -10.79
N ILE A 81 6.02 -4.31 -11.57
CA ILE A 81 6.58 -3.10 -12.18
C ILE A 81 5.54 -2.34 -13.02
N SER A 82 4.62 -3.04 -13.68
CA SER A 82 3.53 -2.46 -14.47
C SER A 82 2.51 -1.72 -13.60
N ALA A 83 2.22 -2.24 -12.41
CA ALA A 83 1.35 -1.57 -11.44
C ALA A 83 2.01 -0.33 -10.86
N LEU A 84 3.32 -0.41 -10.53
CA LEU A 84 4.09 0.74 -10.05
C LEU A 84 4.13 1.86 -11.09
N THR A 85 4.48 1.55 -12.34
CA THR A 85 4.52 2.55 -13.42
C THR A 85 3.15 3.15 -13.72
N HIS A 86 2.06 2.40 -13.53
CA HIS A 86 0.71 2.96 -13.55
C HIS A 86 0.47 3.93 -12.38
N ALA A 87 0.88 3.57 -11.16
CA ALA A 87 0.72 4.42 -9.98
C ALA A 87 1.56 5.71 -10.05
N LEU A 88 2.74 5.67 -10.67
CA LEU A 88 3.63 6.81 -10.83
C LEU A 88 3.16 7.83 -11.89
N ARG A 89 2.40 7.40 -12.91
CA ARG A 89 1.93 8.28 -14.00
C ARG A 89 1.30 9.60 -13.53
N PRO A 90 0.31 9.61 -12.62
CA PRO A 90 -0.25 10.86 -12.12
C PRO A 90 0.77 11.70 -11.33
N LEU A 91 1.67 11.06 -10.56
CA LEU A 91 2.69 11.77 -9.78
C LEU A 91 3.75 12.44 -10.66
N VAL A 92 4.10 11.83 -11.79
CA VAL A 92 4.99 12.43 -12.79
C VAL A 92 4.29 13.56 -13.53
N ARG A 93 3.03 13.36 -13.92
CA ARG A 93 2.23 14.39 -14.60
C ARG A 93 2.09 15.65 -13.73
N ASP A 94 1.92 15.46 -12.43
CA ASP A 94 1.69 16.55 -11.47
C ASP A 94 3.00 17.11 -10.88
N ASP A 95 4.15 16.80 -11.48
CA ASP A 95 5.49 17.26 -11.08
C ASP A 95 5.87 16.92 -9.63
N LEU A 96 5.39 15.80 -9.09
CA LEU A 96 5.75 15.32 -7.75
C LEU A 96 6.91 14.32 -7.78
N VAL A 97 7.04 13.59 -8.89
CA VAL A 97 8.09 12.59 -9.11
C VAL A 97 8.75 12.81 -10.47
N ALA A 98 10.08 12.84 -10.50
CA ALA A 98 10.87 12.75 -11.71
C ALA A 98 11.38 11.32 -11.93
N LEU A 99 11.32 10.84 -13.18
CA LEU A 99 11.96 9.59 -13.58
C LEU A 99 13.29 9.90 -14.25
N GLN A 100 14.38 9.50 -13.61
CA GLN A 100 15.75 9.77 -14.07
C GLN A 100 16.41 8.46 -14.53
N PRO A 101 17.25 8.47 -15.58
CA PRO A 101 18.06 7.31 -15.90
C PRO A 101 19.05 7.03 -14.76
N ASP A 102 19.33 5.75 -14.51
CA ASP A 102 20.41 5.35 -13.61
C ASP A 102 21.79 5.68 -14.23
N GLU A 103 22.75 6.06 -13.39
CA GLU A 103 24.09 6.46 -13.82
C GLU A 103 24.92 5.31 -14.39
N GLN A 104 24.65 4.07 -13.96
CA GLN A 104 25.37 2.86 -14.36
C GLN A 104 24.67 2.17 -15.54
N ASP A 105 23.34 2.28 -15.62
CA ASP A 105 22.53 1.74 -16.73
C ASP A 105 21.36 2.67 -17.10
N GLY A 106 21.48 3.38 -18.21
CA GLY A 106 20.44 4.28 -18.71
C GLY A 106 19.10 3.60 -19.10
N ARG A 107 19.03 2.26 -19.13
CA ARG A 107 17.76 1.52 -19.29
C ARG A 107 17.01 1.41 -17.97
N THR A 108 17.72 1.47 -16.85
CA THR A 108 17.15 1.51 -15.51
C THR A 108 16.68 2.92 -15.19
N LYS A 109 15.49 3.03 -14.58
CA LYS A 109 14.93 4.30 -14.15
C LYS A 109 14.88 4.36 -12.63
N ARG A 110 15.21 5.53 -12.10
CA ARG A 110 15.06 5.88 -10.68
C ARG A 110 13.90 6.86 -10.52
N ALA A 111 13.14 6.68 -9.45
CA ALA A 111 12.07 7.60 -9.07
C ALA A 111 12.61 8.57 -8.01
N ALA A 112 12.68 9.85 -8.34
CA ALA A 112 13.13 10.91 -7.45
C ALA A 112 11.97 11.85 -7.11
N LEU A 113 11.86 12.28 -5.86
CA LEU A 113 10.95 13.38 -5.54
C LEU A 113 11.47 14.68 -6.15
N THR A 114 10.58 15.47 -6.71
CA THR A 114 10.87 16.87 -7.06
C THR A 114 10.81 17.74 -5.80
N PRO A 115 11.25 19.01 -5.85
CA PRO A 115 11.01 19.94 -4.75
C PRO A 115 9.53 20.09 -4.39
N HIS A 116 8.63 20.03 -5.38
CA HIS A 116 7.18 20.05 -5.15
C HIS A 116 6.70 18.76 -4.48
N GLY A 117 7.19 17.59 -4.92
CA GLY A 117 6.92 16.31 -4.29
C GLY A 117 7.36 16.25 -2.83
N MET A 118 8.54 16.79 -2.52
CA MET A 118 9.05 16.89 -1.15
C MET A 118 8.14 17.77 -0.28
N ALA A 119 7.74 18.94 -0.79
CA ALA A 119 6.81 19.82 -0.07
C ALA A 119 5.46 19.15 0.20
N GLN A 120 4.93 18.39 -0.76
CA GLN A 120 3.69 17.62 -0.58
C GLN A 120 3.84 16.52 0.48
N VAL A 121 4.98 15.83 0.55
CA VAL A 121 5.25 14.86 1.61
C VAL A 121 5.28 15.53 2.99
N ASP A 122 5.94 16.69 3.09
CA ASP A 122 6.01 17.44 4.35
C ASP A 122 4.64 17.92 4.83
N GLU A 123 3.80 18.44 3.94
CA GLU A 123 2.42 18.81 4.27
C GLU A 123 1.59 17.57 4.65
N ALA A 124 1.76 16.46 3.93
CA ALA A 124 1.06 15.22 4.21
C ALA A 124 1.40 14.63 5.57
N ARG A 125 2.63 14.81 6.09
CA ARG A 125 3.03 14.31 7.43
C ARG A 125 2.12 14.83 8.54
N ALA A 126 1.77 16.12 8.52
CA ALA A 126 0.89 16.71 9.54
C ALA A 126 -0.55 16.18 9.48
N LEU A 127 -1.07 16.00 8.26
CA LEU A 127 -2.39 15.41 8.03
C LEU A 127 -2.42 13.94 8.42
N TRP A 128 -1.37 13.20 8.06
CA TRP A 128 -1.17 11.80 8.41
C TRP A 128 -1.20 11.62 9.92
N ASP A 129 -0.37 12.37 10.64
CA ASP A 129 -0.27 12.30 12.10
C ASP A 129 -1.63 12.59 12.77
N THR A 130 -2.38 13.55 12.23
CA THR A 130 -3.74 13.86 12.71
C THR A 130 -4.71 12.70 12.50
N VAL A 131 -4.76 12.10 11.30
CA VAL A 131 -5.65 10.95 11.05
C VAL A 131 -5.21 9.72 11.83
N ASN A 132 -3.90 9.48 11.96
CA ASN A 132 -3.36 8.34 12.70
C ASN A 132 -3.69 8.44 14.19
N ARG A 133 -3.56 9.62 14.82
CA ARG A 133 -4.04 9.83 16.19
C ARG A 133 -5.52 9.56 16.37
N ARG A 134 -6.36 9.94 15.40
CA ARG A 134 -7.80 9.64 15.45
C ARG A 134 -8.07 8.15 15.36
N VAL A 135 -7.38 7.45 14.46
CA VAL A 135 -7.45 5.99 14.35
C VAL A 135 -7.04 5.34 15.67
N GLU A 136 -5.90 5.74 16.24
CA GLU A 136 -5.41 5.21 17.51
C GLU A 136 -6.31 5.57 18.70
N GLY A 137 -6.95 6.74 18.69
CA GLY A 137 -7.91 7.13 19.72
C GLY A 137 -9.18 6.27 19.71
N VAL A 138 -9.62 5.83 18.53
CA VAL A 138 -10.83 4.97 18.38
C VAL A 138 -10.49 3.49 18.58
N LEU A 139 -9.38 3.02 18.00
CA LEU A 139 -8.97 1.61 18.03
C LEU A 139 -8.25 1.24 19.33
N GLY A 140 -7.62 2.21 20.00
CA GLY A 140 -6.65 1.99 21.06
C GLY A 140 -5.23 1.87 20.49
N ARG A 141 -4.26 2.51 21.15
CA ARG A 141 -2.85 2.53 20.70
C ARG A 141 -2.24 1.13 20.58
N ASP A 142 -2.47 0.26 21.55
CA ASP A 142 -1.90 -1.08 21.56
C ASP A 142 -2.47 -1.95 20.44
N ALA A 143 -3.79 -1.89 20.24
CA ALA A 143 -4.45 -2.60 19.14
C ALA A 143 -4.01 -2.07 17.77
N ALA A 144 -3.85 -0.75 17.62
CA ALA A 144 -3.33 -0.15 16.40
C ALA A 144 -1.87 -0.56 16.12
N ALA A 145 -1.02 -0.59 17.15
CA ALA A 145 0.36 -1.05 17.05
C ALA A 145 0.43 -2.53 16.66
N ALA A 146 -0.36 -3.38 17.30
CA ALA A 146 -0.46 -4.80 16.97
C ALA A 146 -0.94 -5.03 15.54
N LEU A 147 -1.96 -4.28 15.09
CA LEU A 147 -2.45 -4.36 13.72
C LEU A 147 -1.36 -4.02 12.70
N ARG A 148 -0.58 -2.96 12.93
CA ARG A 148 0.54 -2.59 12.06
C ARG A 148 1.63 -3.67 12.05
N ALA A 149 2.04 -4.15 13.21
CA ALA A 149 3.08 -5.18 13.32
C ALA A 149 2.69 -6.47 12.57
N ILE A 150 1.46 -6.95 12.73
CA ILE A 150 0.96 -8.14 12.02
C ILE A 150 0.85 -7.87 10.52
N ALA A 151 0.40 -6.68 10.11
CA ALA A 151 0.32 -6.33 8.69
C ALA A 151 1.71 -6.28 8.04
N ASP A 152 2.70 -5.72 8.75
CA ASP A 152 4.09 -5.65 8.29
C ASP A 152 4.71 -7.06 8.21
N GLU A 153 4.43 -7.94 9.19
CA GLU A 153 4.84 -9.35 9.15
C GLU A 153 4.24 -10.07 7.93
N VAL A 154 2.94 -9.95 7.70
CA VAL A 154 2.27 -10.58 6.54
C VAL A 154 2.78 -10.03 5.20
N ALA A 155 3.25 -8.78 5.17
CA ALA A 155 3.79 -8.14 3.97
C ALA A 155 5.28 -8.44 3.72
N SER A 156 5.96 -9.17 4.60
CA SER A 156 7.40 -9.39 4.55
C SER A 156 7.79 -10.56 3.62
N ASP A 157 9.01 -10.50 3.08
CA ASP A 157 9.59 -11.59 2.29
C ASP A 157 9.72 -12.86 3.14
N GLU A 158 10.05 -12.72 4.43
CA GLU A 158 10.18 -13.84 5.37
C GLU A 158 8.86 -14.60 5.54
N PHE A 159 7.73 -13.90 5.60
CA PHE A 159 6.41 -14.54 5.65
C PHE A 159 6.12 -15.32 4.35
N LEU A 160 6.41 -14.72 3.20
CA LEU A 160 6.21 -15.36 1.90
C LEU A 160 7.08 -16.61 1.74
N ASP A 161 8.35 -16.52 2.14
CA ASP A 161 9.29 -17.64 2.13
C ASP A 161 8.85 -18.77 3.07
N ALA A 162 8.42 -18.42 4.29
CA ALA A 162 7.92 -19.40 5.25
C ALA A 162 6.66 -20.11 4.71
N TYR A 163 5.74 -19.35 4.09
CA TYR A 163 4.55 -19.91 3.45
C TYR A 163 4.92 -20.88 2.33
N ASN A 164 5.82 -20.49 1.41
CA ASN A 164 6.24 -21.34 0.29
C ASN A 164 6.94 -22.62 0.76
N LYS A 165 7.85 -22.53 1.76
CA LYS A 165 8.51 -23.71 2.36
C LYS A 165 7.52 -24.69 2.98
N SER A 166 6.42 -24.19 3.55
CA SER A 166 5.37 -25.05 4.12
C SER A 166 4.64 -25.88 3.06
N LEU A 167 4.58 -25.41 1.81
CA LEU A 167 4.00 -26.15 0.69
C LEU A 167 4.94 -27.27 0.23
N GLU A 168 6.24 -27.00 0.19
CA GLU A 168 7.25 -27.99 -0.19
C GLU A 168 7.29 -29.17 0.79
N SER A 169 7.24 -28.90 2.10
CA SER A 169 7.24 -29.95 3.13
C SER A 169 5.94 -30.78 3.13
N ALA A 170 4.79 -30.16 2.84
CA ALA A 170 3.51 -30.85 2.71
C ALA A 170 3.42 -31.72 1.44
N SER A 171 4.15 -31.35 0.37
CA SER A 171 4.21 -32.15 -0.86
C SER A 171 5.20 -33.32 -0.81
N ALA A 172 6.10 -33.32 0.17
CA ALA A 172 7.10 -34.37 0.39
C ALA A 172 6.65 -35.45 1.40
N SER A 173 5.44 -35.33 1.96
CA SER A 173 4.81 -36.27 2.91
C SER A 173 3.61 -36.95 2.28
#